data_AF-A0A257QYL2-F1
#
_entry.id   AF-A0A257QYL2-F1
#
_cell.length_a   1.000
_cell.length_b   1.000
_cell.length_c   1.000
_cell.angle_alpha   90.00
_cell.angle_beta   90.00
_cell.angle_gamma   90.00
#
_symmetry.space_group_name_H-M   'P 1'
#
loop_
_entity.id
_entity.type
_entity.pdbx_description
1 polymer ?
#
loop_
_entity_poly.entity_id
_entity_poly.type
_entity_poly.pdbx_seq_one_letter_code
_entity_poly.pdbx_strand_id
1 'polypeptide(L)'
;MAERRGDQSGSKSASKRGIIAAIAALTLGGMSVFAARVAFSASDLGHETAIAPVIAADPAPGMSGMIIPEPAHAPSDPAQAALIARGRYLTVAGDCMPCHTVPGGQAFAGGQAVETPFGAVFSPNITPSKRFGIGNWTDQQFWAALHQGIGPGRSLLVFPKYLYPVMPYTSYSKLSHGDVMAIKAYLDSLQPAQNPDRPSQMDFPFDVRAGLLAWRLVFFNPKPVQYQPGWSPAVRHGAYLVQALEHCSACHTPRNIAMATEPAHYLAGGHIVSQSWFAPNISSSKQYGVGAWDEASLVTYLHDDGDLQKGAAFGPMKEVVDDSLSRLPVGDVQDIAAYLQTATKPQRTPPPPADHAASPKLGQAVYASYCARCHEASGQGVARNFPNLAHNQALWEGQPINVVSMVLGGFQPWHPDQSSMPAFGQTLTNTQIAAVTNYIRSAWGDQPEGRNNADATAAEVAAWRATSDDEIGLDDGTTKASLVQSSGRSKLEQIAGHLTFSHNRRNCMIDARFLPVESGASATPIHLAGACADDGQHIIGDVTLDGQTHKVTLGLQDILNGPHVAGVAINGPIADGTTLNAHIAFVTPNY
;
A
#
# COMPACT_ATOMS: atom_id res chain seq x y z
N MET A 1 45.01 62.30 -8.25
CA MET A 1 46.07 61.30 -8.02
C MET A 1 45.55 59.98 -8.60
N ALA A 2 45.65 59.81 -9.92
CA ALA A 2 46.66 58.99 -10.64
C ALA A 2 46.58 57.51 -10.20
N GLU A 3 46.43 56.47 -11.03
CA GLU A 3 46.49 56.22 -12.48
C GLU A 3 46.11 54.69 -12.60
N ARG A 4 45.28 54.12 -13.48
CA ARG A 4 45.47 53.84 -14.93
C ARG A 4 44.30 52.97 -15.46
N ARG A 5 43.80 53.36 -16.65
CA ARG A 5 43.32 52.59 -17.85
C ARG A 5 42.33 51.41 -17.61
N GLY A 6 41.08 51.40 -18.09
CA GLY A 6 40.56 51.70 -19.45
C GLY A 6 40.83 50.51 -20.39
N ASP A 7 39.94 49.99 -21.24
CA ASP A 7 38.53 50.21 -21.57
C ASP A 7 38.11 49.04 -22.50
N GLN A 8 36.79 48.81 -22.64
CA GLN A 8 35.97 48.30 -23.78
C GLN A 8 36.62 47.57 -24.98
N SER A 9 35.98 46.74 -25.81
CA SER A 9 34.63 46.26 -26.10
C SER A 9 34.78 45.34 -27.33
N GLY A 10 33.88 44.40 -27.58
CA GLY A 10 33.91 43.60 -28.81
C GLY A 10 32.52 43.08 -29.16
N SER A 11 31.92 43.65 -30.20
CA SER A 11 30.56 43.44 -30.68
C SER A 11 30.60 43.05 -32.16
N LYS A 12 29.60 42.25 -32.59
CA LYS A 12 29.17 41.93 -33.98
C LYS A 12 30.08 40.93 -34.72
N SER A 13 29.59 40.03 -35.59
CA SER A 13 28.32 39.89 -36.30
C SER A 13 28.21 38.45 -36.87
N ALA A 14 26.96 38.00 -37.04
CA ALA A 14 26.50 36.77 -37.67
C ALA A 14 26.98 36.53 -39.11
N SER A 15 26.98 35.25 -39.55
CA SER A 15 26.45 34.83 -40.87
C SER A 15 26.48 33.30 -41.11
N LYS A 16 25.27 32.71 -41.13
CA LYS A 16 24.70 31.77 -42.13
C LYS A 16 25.25 30.34 -42.35
N ARG A 17 24.24 29.44 -42.45
CA ARG A 17 24.19 28.08 -43.09
C ARG A 17 24.75 26.97 -42.20
N GLY A 18 24.05 25.88 -41.83
CA GLY A 18 22.89 25.15 -42.37
C GLY A 18 23.23 23.65 -42.20
N ILE A 19 22.83 23.02 -41.09
CA ILE A 19 21.88 21.89 -40.94
C ILE A 19 21.87 20.83 -42.08
N ILE A 20 21.85 19.55 -41.64
CA ILE A 20 21.51 18.26 -42.31
C ILE A 20 22.76 17.47 -42.75
N ALA A 21 23.34 16.63 -41.87
CA ALA A 21 23.01 15.22 -41.59
C ALA A 21 23.47 14.23 -42.68
N ALA A 22 24.26 13.22 -42.29
CA ALA A 22 23.81 11.82 -42.22
C ALA A 22 24.94 10.77 -42.47
N ILE A 23 24.99 9.81 -41.53
CA ILE A 23 25.16 8.35 -41.73
C ILE A 23 26.57 7.74 -41.88
N ALA A 24 26.95 7.06 -40.78
CA ALA A 24 27.50 5.70 -40.64
C ALA A 24 28.69 5.21 -41.50
N ALA A 25 29.77 4.78 -40.83
CA ALA A 25 29.96 3.37 -40.42
C ALA A 25 31.41 3.11 -39.92
N LEU A 26 31.50 2.50 -38.72
CA LEU A 26 32.39 1.37 -38.34
C LEU A 26 33.88 1.43 -38.76
N THR A 27 34.85 1.46 -37.85
CA THR A 27 35.24 0.31 -37.00
C THR A 27 36.48 0.64 -36.14
N LEU A 28 36.57 -0.06 -35.01
CA LEU A 28 37.81 -0.51 -34.31
C LEU A 28 38.70 0.50 -33.57
N GLY A 29 38.62 0.39 -32.24
CA GLY A 29 39.58 0.93 -31.26
C GLY A 29 38.79 1.21 -29.98
N GLY A 30 38.73 0.33 -29.00
CA GLY A 30 39.82 -0.40 -28.39
C GLY A 30 39.60 -0.26 -26.89
N MET A 31 39.44 -1.39 -26.23
CA MET A 31 39.21 -1.60 -24.80
C MET A 31 39.89 -0.56 -23.90
N SER A 32 39.10 0.12 -23.06
CA SER A 32 39.50 0.65 -21.75
C SER A 32 38.24 1.03 -20.97
N VAL A 33 37.53 0.02 -20.46
CA VAL A 33 36.56 0.22 -19.38
C VAL A 33 37.38 0.54 -18.15
N PHE A 34 37.37 1.81 -17.73
CA PHE A 34 37.92 2.26 -16.46
C PHE A 34 37.23 1.49 -15.34
N ALA A 35 37.95 0.55 -14.73
CA ALA A 35 37.58 -0.04 -13.47
C ALA A 35 37.70 1.04 -12.39
N ALA A 36 36.61 1.74 -12.11
CA ALA A 36 36.50 2.55 -10.91
C ALA A 36 36.46 1.60 -9.70
N ARG A 37 37.63 1.33 -9.11
CA ARG A 37 37.73 0.80 -7.75
C ARG A 37 37.08 1.82 -6.82
N VAL A 38 35.87 1.52 -6.34
CA VAL A 38 35.25 2.21 -5.22
C VAL A 38 36.10 1.88 -3.99
N ALA A 39 36.94 2.82 -3.58
CA ALA A 39 37.53 2.81 -2.26
C ALA A 39 36.39 3.12 -1.27
N PHE A 40 35.94 2.09 -0.55
CA PHE A 40 35.03 2.23 0.57
C PHE A 40 35.74 3.02 1.67
N SER A 41 35.33 4.27 1.89
CA SER A 41 35.67 4.97 3.14
C SER A 41 34.67 4.51 4.19
N ALA A 42 35.09 3.55 5.01
CA ALA A 42 34.36 3.02 6.17
C ALA A 42 34.38 4.00 7.35
N SER A 43 34.06 5.27 7.11
CA SER A 43 34.25 6.33 8.09
C SER A 43 33.12 7.37 7.96
N ASP A 44 31.89 6.95 8.29
CA ASP A 44 30.85 7.86 8.85
C ASP A 44 29.56 7.16 9.32
N LEU A 45 29.63 5.89 9.75
CA LEU A 45 28.60 5.30 10.60
C LEU A 45 29.33 4.43 11.63
N GLY A 46 29.41 4.92 12.86
CA GLY A 46 29.85 4.11 13.99
C GLY A 46 29.03 2.82 14.01
N HIS A 47 29.71 1.68 13.85
CA HIS A 47 29.19 0.40 14.30
C HIS A 47 29.16 0.46 15.82
N GLU A 48 28.20 1.16 16.41
CA GLU A 48 27.66 0.67 17.66
C GLU A 48 26.88 -0.58 17.29
N THR A 49 27.28 -1.71 17.86
CA THR A 49 26.48 -2.93 17.93
C THR A 49 25.25 -2.61 18.77
N ALA A 50 24.33 -1.83 18.21
CA ALA A 50 23.06 -1.52 18.82
C ALA A 50 22.29 -2.83 18.89
N ILE A 51 21.88 -3.20 20.09
CA ILE A 51 20.89 -4.25 20.32
C ILE A 51 19.74 -3.98 19.34
N ALA A 52 19.38 -4.97 18.52
CA ALA A 52 18.31 -4.79 17.54
C ALA A 52 17.06 -4.25 18.25
N PRO A 53 16.43 -3.18 17.73
CA PRO A 53 15.25 -2.63 18.38
C PRO A 53 14.18 -3.72 18.50
N VAL A 54 13.60 -3.84 19.69
CA VAL A 54 12.54 -4.82 19.95
C VAL A 54 11.27 -4.31 19.27
N ILE A 55 10.82 -5.03 18.25
CA ILE A 55 9.49 -4.82 17.65
C ILE A 55 8.40 -5.22 18.64
N ALA A 56 7.24 -4.55 18.58
CA ALA A 56 6.10 -4.90 19.41
C ALA A 56 5.63 -6.34 19.13
N ALA A 57 4.95 -6.94 20.11
CA ALA A 57 4.38 -8.27 19.97
C ALA A 57 3.30 -8.30 18.87
N ASP A 58 3.11 -9.48 18.25
CA ASP A 58 2.06 -9.69 17.25
C ASP A 58 0.66 -9.34 17.81
N PRO A 59 -0.27 -8.90 16.93
CA PRO A 59 -1.64 -8.59 17.34
C PRO A 59 -2.32 -9.81 17.98
N ALA A 60 -3.16 -9.54 18.99
CA ALA A 60 -3.93 -10.59 19.65
C ALA A 60 -4.85 -11.33 18.65
N PRO A 61 -5.14 -12.63 18.85
CA PRO A 61 -6.02 -13.38 17.96
C PRO A 61 -7.36 -12.67 17.75
N GLY A 62 -7.69 -12.34 16.49
CA GLY A 62 -8.91 -11.63 16.12
C GLY A 62 -8.76 -10.12 15.90
N MET A 63 -7.56 -9.55 16.10
CA MET A 63 -7.26 -8.17 15.66
C MET A 63 -6.68 -8.15 14.25
N SER A 64 -6.83 -7.03 13.56
CA SER A 64 -6.20 -6.75 12.27
C SER A 64 -4.67 -6.72 12.39
N GLY A 65 -3.98 -7.07 11.30
CA GLY A 65 -2.53 -7.09 11.22
C GLY A 65 -1.94 -8.50 11.05
N MET A 66 -0.89 -8.62 10.25
CA MET A 66 -0.25 -9.90 9.95
C MET A 66 0.68 -10.39 11.06
N ILE A 67 0.83 -11.71 11.20
CA ILE A 67 1.75 -12.30 12.18
C ILE A 67 3.17 -12.25 11.61
N ILE A 68 4.12 -11.65 12.35
CA ILE A 68 5.52 -11.59 11.92
C ILE A 68 6.17 -12.95 12.17
N PRO A 69 6.63 -13.67 11.14
CA PRO A 69 7.14 -15.02 11.31
C PRO A 69 8.47 -15.02 12.06
N GLU A 70 8.60 -15.95 13.01
CA GLU A 70 9.86 -16.25 13.66
C GLU A 70 10.80 -17.05 12.73
N PRO A 71 12.13 -16.96 12.92
CA PRO A 71 13.09 -17.80 12.23
C PRO A 71 12.75 -19.29 12.39
N ALA A 72 12.90 -20.07 11.31
CA ALA A 72 12.67 -21.51 11.29
C ALA A 72 13.54 -22.27 12.30
N HIS A 73 14.74 -21.75 12.55
CA HIS A 73 15.69 -22.30 13.51
C HIS A 73 16.34 -21.15 14.28
N ALA A 74 16.50 -21.32 15.59
CA ALA A 74 17.24 -20.36 16.40
C ALA A 74 18.74 -20.40 16.02
N PRO A 75 19.34 -19.27 15.62
CA PRO A 75 20.78 -19.20 15.33
C PRO A 75 21.58 -19.46 16.61
N SER A 76 22.58 -20.33 16.52
CA SER A 76 23.46 -20.66 17.66
C SER A 76 24.54 -19.62 17.92
N ASP A 77 24.90 -18.83 16.90
CA ASP A 77 25.83 -17.71 17.00
C ASP A 77 25.10 -16.42 17.41
N PRO A 78 25.49 -15.76 18.53
CA PRO A 78 24.92 -14.49 18.95
C PRO A 78 25.02 -13.36 17.91
N ALA A 79 26.09 -13.33 17.10
CA ALA A 79 26.24 -12.29 16.08
C ALA A 79 25.23 -12.48 14.93
N GLN A 80 25.05 -13.73 14.48
CA GLN A 80 24.00 -14.09 13.53
C GLN A 80 22.59 -13.83 14.09
N ALA A 81 22.36 -14.12 15.38
CA ALA A 81 21.11 -13.81 16.05
C ALA A 81 20.78 -12.31 16.04
N ALA A 82 21.76 -11.46 16.36
CA ALA A 82 21.60 -10.01 16.31
C ALA A 82 21.35 -9.49 14.88
N LEU A 83 22.03 -10.07 13.88
CA LEU A 83 21.82 -9.71 12.48
C LEU A 83 20.40 -10.06 12.00
N ILE A 84 19.91 -11.25 12.33
CA ILE A 84 18.55 -11.71 12.02
C ILE A 84 17.51 -10.84 12.73
N ALA A 85 17.73 -10.51 14.01
CA ALA A 85 16.84 -9.63 14.76
C ALA A 85 16.77 -8.22 14.14
N ARG A 86 17.92 -7.67 13.73
CA ARG A 86 17.97 -6.39 12.99
C ARG A 86 17.24 -6.49 11.66
N GLY A 87 17.42 -7.60 10.94
CA GLY A 87 16.71 -7.88 9.69
C GLY A 87 15.20 -7.93 9.85
N ARG A 88 14.72 -8.60 10.90
CA ARG A 88 13.30 -8.68 11.25
C ARG A 88 12.70 -7.30 11.45
N TYR A 89 13.33 -6.47 12.28
CA TYR A 89 12.92 -5.08 12.47
C TYR A 89 12.85 -4.31 11.13
N LEU A 90 13.88 -4.43 10.29
CA LEU A 90 13.96 -3.71 9.02
C LEU A 90 12.93 -4.19 8.00
N THR A 91 12.57 -5.48 8.02
CA THR A 91 11.52 -6.04 7.16
C THR A 91 10.13 -5.57 7.56
N VAL A 92 9.92 -5.32 8.86
CA VAL A 92 8.71 -4.68 9.39
C VAL A 92 8.66 -3.21 9.01
N ALA A 93 9.69 -2.42 9.35
CA ALA A 93 9.79 -0.99 8.99
C ALA A 93 9.78 -0.75 7.46
N GLY A 94 10.31 -1.70 6.69
CA GLY A 94 10.25 -1.67 5.23
C GLY A 94 8.88 -2.01 4.66
N ASP A 95 7.93 -2.44 5.49
CA ASP A 95 6.60 -2.86 5.06
C ASP A 95 6.64 -3.96 3.98
N CYS A 96 7.57 -4.93 4.13
CA CYS A 96 7.76 -5.98 3.13
C CYS A 96 6.61 -6.99 3.12
N MET A 97 6.02 -7.26 4.28
CA MET A 97 5.10 -8.37 4.46
C MET A 97 3.73 -8.16 3.78
N PRO A 98 3.08 -6.97 3.83
CA PRO A 98 1.78 -6.79 3.16
C PRO A 98 1.90 -6.90 1.65
N CYS A 99 3.02 -6.45 1.10
CA CYS A 99 3.27 -6.60 -0.33
C CYS A 99 3.57 -8.05 -0.73
N HIS A 100 4.17 -8.86 0.14
CA HIS A 100 4.65 -10.21 -0.20
C HIS A 100 3.85 -11.34 0.45
N THR A 101 2.63 -11.07 0.93
CA THR A 101 1.77 -12.07 1.56
C THR A 101 0.34 -11.85 1.08
N VAL A 102 -0.29 -12.90 0.57
CA VAL A 102 -1.75 -12.87 0.33
C VAL A 102 -2.49 -13.09 1.65
N PRO A 103 -3.68 -12.50 1.85
CA PRO A 103 -4.52 -12.77 3.02
C PRO A 103 -4.69 -14.27 3.27
N GLY A 104 -4.46 -14.73 4.51
CA GLY A 104 -4.53 -16.15 4.89
C GLY A 104 -3.44 -17.06 4.30
N GLY A 105 -2.51 -16.50 3.52
CA GLY A 105 -1.37 -17.20 2.94
C GLY A 105 -0.17 -17.31 3.88
N GLN A 106 0.79 -18.15 3.49
CA GLN A 106 2.08 -18.20 4.18
C GLN A 106 2.81 -16.85 4.05
N ALA A 107 3.32 -16.32 5.17
CA ALA A 107 4.05 -15.05 5.19
C ALA A 107 5.19 -15.04 4.17
N PHE A 108 5.32 -13.93 3.44
CA PHE A 108 6.34 -13.68 2.41
C PHE A 108 6.31 -14.61 1.18
N ALA A 109 5.27 -15.42 1.02
CA ALA A 109 5.14 -16.37 -0.08
C ALA A 109 4.79 -15.74 -1.44
N GLY A 110 4.56 -14.43 -1.50
CA GLY A 110 4.22 -13.68 -2.70
C GLY A 110 2.78 -13.92 -3.16
N GLY A 111 2.48 -13.46 -4.37
CA GLY A 111 1.18 -13.64 -5.02
C GLY A 111 0.18 -12.50 -4.81
N GLN A 112 0.51 -11.52 -3.96
CA GLN A 112 -0.33 -10.34 -3.75
C GLN A 112 -0.39 -9.50 -5.03
N ALA A 113 -1.61 -9.17 -5.46
CA ALA A 113 -1.83 -8.26 -6.57
C ALA A 113 -1.68 -6.81 -6.10
N VAL A 114 -0.83 -6.05 -6.78
CA VAL A 114 -0.81 -4.59 -6.67
C VAL A 114 -1.36 -4.03 -7.96
N GLU A 115 -2.60 -3.54 -7.88
CA GLU A 115 -3.27 -2.91 -9.01
C GLU A 115 -2.57 -1.60 -9.37
N THR A 116 -2.51 -1.34 -10.67
CA THR A 116 -2.02 -0.07 -11.21
C THR A 116 -2.95 0.39 -12.33
N PRO A 117 -2.90 1.67 -12.73
CA PRO A 117 -3.63 2.14 -13.91
C PRO A 117 -3.25 1.45 -15.23
N PHE A 118 -2.22 0.59 -15.21
CA PHE A 118 -1.63 -0.06 -16.38
C PHE A 118 -1.69 -1.60 -16.30
N GLY A 119 -2.50 -2.14 -15.40
CA GLY A 119 -2.59 -3.57 -15.10
C GLY A 119 -2.02 -3.94 -13.74
N ALA A 120 -1.91 -5.23 -13.45
CA ALA A 120 -1.57 -5.74 -12.13
C ALA A 120 -0.14 -6.24 -12.04
N VAL A 121 0.55 -5.85 -10.96
CA VAL A 121 1.86 -6.38 -10.60
C VAL A 121 1.70 -7.36 -9.45
N PHE A 122 2.03 -8.64 -9.69
CA PHE A 122 2.08 -9.64 -8.64
C PHE A 122 3.44 -9.64 -7.94
N SER A 123 3.42 -9.68 -6.61
CA SER A 123 4.64 -9.79 -5.81
C SER A 123 5.24 -11.19 -5.88
N PRO A 124 6.58 -11.32 -5.92
CA PRO A 124 7.24 -12.63 -5.90
C PRO A 124 7.30 -13.20 -4.48
N ASN A 125 7.54 -14.51 -4.38
CA ASN A 125 7.91 -15.19 -3.15
C ASN A 125 9.33 -14.73 -2.71
N ILE A 126 9.46 -14.25 -1.48
CA ILE A 126 10.76 -13.80 -0.92
C ILE A 126 11.25 -14.65 0.25
N THR A 127 10.69 -15.85 0.43
CA THR A 127 11.17 -16.86 1.38
C THR A 127 12.46 -17.54 0.87
N PRO A 128 13.17 -18.35 1.68
CA PRO A 128 14.41 -19.02 1.25
C PRO A 128 14.16 -20.22 0.32
N SER A 129 12.97 -20.35 -0.24
CA SER A 129 12.67 -21.36 -1.24
C SER A 129 13.64 -21.24 -2.42
N LYS A 130 14.39 -22.32 -2.69
CA LYS A 130 15.32 -22.37 -3.83
C LYS A 130 14.60 -22.43 -5.18
N ARG A 131 13.39 -22.97 -5.19
CA ARG A 131 12.62 -23.18 -6.42
C ARG A 131 11.82 -21.95 -6.81
N PHE A 132 11.16 -21.32 -5.84
CA PHE A 132 10.21 -20.24 -6.09
C PHE A 132 10.57 -18.94 -5.39
N GLY A 133 11.39 -18.98 -4.34
CA GLY A 133 11.78 -17.80 -3.58
C GLY A 133 13.17 -17.28 -3.93
N ILE A 134 13.78 -16.59 -2.96
CA ILE A 134 15.10 -15.96 -3.10
C ILE A 134 16.26 -16.87 -2.67
N GLY A 135 16.02 -18.14 -2.34
CA GLY A 135 17.03 -19.03 -1.75
C GLY A 135 18.26 -19.33 -2.62
N ASN A 136 18.23 -18.98 -3.91
CA ASN A 136 19.37 -19.07 -4.83
C ASN A 136 19.97 -17.70 -5.19
N TRP A 137 19.45 -16.61 -4.64
CA TRP A 137 19.93 -15.27 -4.94
C TRP A 137 21.25 -15.03 -4.20
N THR A 138 22.24 -14.51 -4.93
CA THR A 138 23.46 -14.01 -4.29
C THR A 138 23.19 -12.70 -3.57
N ASP A 139 24.04 -12.35 -2.60
CA ASP A 139 23.97 -11.07 -1.90
C ASP A 139 24.00 -9.88 -2.87
N GLN A 140 24.80 -9.98 -3.94
CA GLN A 140 24.85 -8.96 -4.99
C GLN A 140 23.52 -8.86 -5.77
N GLN A 141 22.85 -9.98 -6.03
CA GLN A 141 21.54 -9.97 -6.71
C GLN A 141 20.46 -9.37 -5.82
N PHE A 142 20.46 -9.73 -4.53
CA PHE A 142 19.54 -9.15 -3.55
C PHE A 142 19.76 -7.63 -3.38
N TRP A 143 21.03 -7.23 -3.24
CA TRP A 143 21.43 -5.82 -3.26
C TRP A 143 20.95 -5.11 -4.53
N ALA A 144 21.19 -5.67 -5.72
CA ALA A 144 20.77 -5.07 -6.97
C ALA A 144 19.23 -4.93 -7.09
N ALA A 145 18.46 -5.86 -6.52
CA ALA A 145 17.01 -5.76 -6.51
C ALA A 145 16.54 -4.56 -5.67
N LEU A 146 17.03 -4.41 -4.45
CA LEU A 146 16.63 -3.32 -3.54
C LEU A 146 17.24 -1.97 -3.95
N HIS A 147 18.52 -1.94 -4.31
CA HIS A 147 19.22 -0.68 -4.61
C HIS A 147 19.07 -0.21 -6.04
N GLN A 148 18.85 -1.14 -6.96
CA GLN A 148 18.88 -0.84 -8.37
C GLN A 148 17.62 -1.28 -9.08
N GLY A 149 16.63 -1.89 -8.43
CA GLY A 149 15.43 -2.37 -9.14
C GLY A 149 15.78 -3.37 -10.24
N ILE A 150 16.84 -4.18 -10.05
CA ILE A 150 17.30 -5.17 -11.01
C ILE A 150 17.18 -6.55 -10.36
N GLY A 151 16.24 -7.35 -10.86
CA GLY A 151 16.08 -8.73 -10.42
C GLY A 151 16.95 -9.70 -11.22
N PRO A 152 17.21 -10.91 -10.70
CA PRO A 152 17.83 -11.96 -11.49
C PRO A 152 16.93 -12.41 -12.64
N GLY A 153 17.56 -12.96 -13.67
CA GLY A 153 16.90 -13.43 -14.88
C GLY A 153 17.04 -12.47 -16.05
N ARG A 154 16.13 -12.61 -17.01
CA ARG A 154 16.21 -11.99 -18.34
C ARG A 154 14.90 -11.30 -18.66
N SER A 155 14.97 -10.25 -19.47
CA SER A 155 13.80 -9.61 -20.03
C SER A 155 13.89 -9.60 -21.55
N LEU A 156 12.73 -9.62 -22.21
CA LEU A 156 12.65 -9.59 -23.66
C LEU A 156 13.16 -8.23 -24.16
N LEU A 157 14.09 -8.25 -25.12
CA LEU A 157 14.72 -7.08 -25.76
C LEU A 157 15.66 -6.21 -24.90
N VAL A 158 15.63 -6.31 -23.56
CA VAL A 158 16.51 -5.52 -22.69
C VAL A 158 17.09 -6.37 -21.55
N PHE A 159 18.38 -6.22 -21.31
CA PHE A 159 19.10 -6.85 -20.21
C PHE A 159 19.77 -5.77 -19.36
N PRO A 160 19.67 -5.83 -18.02
CA PRO A 160 19.06 -6.87 -17.18
C PRO A 160 17.52 -6.77 -17.01
N LYS A 161 16.92 -7.67 -16.22
CA LYS A 161 15.49 -7.65 -15.87
C LYS A 161 15.20 -6.51 -14.88
N TYR A 162 14.67 -5.39 -15.40
CA TYR A 162 14.21 -4.27 -14.58
C TYR A 162 12.89 -4.59 -13.88
N LEU A 163 12.84 -4.34 -12.57
CA LEU A 163 11.64 -4.43 -11.74
C LEU A 163 10.74 -3.23 -11.99
N TYR A 164 9.42 -3.43 -11.88
CA TYR A 164 8.49 -2.32 -11.89
C TYR A 164 8.69 -1.48 -10.62
N PRO A 165 8.61 -0.13 -10.70
CA PRO A 165 8.79 0.76 -9.54
C PRO A 165 7.63 0.71 -8.53
N VAL A 166 6.75 -0.29 -8.66
CA VAL A 166 5.85 -0.77 -7.59
C VAL A 166 6.67 -1.36 -6.45
N MET A 167 7.72 -2.12 -6.75
CA MET A 167 8.76 -2.43 -5.76
C MET A 167 9.48 -1.11 -5.43
N PRO A 168 9.48 -0.61 -4.19
CA PRO A 168 9.92 0.75 -3.88
C PRO A 168 11.46 0.88 -3.80
N TYR A 169 12.16 0.34 -4.81
CA TYR A 169 13.62 0.42 -4.95
C TYR A 169 14.12 1.87 -5.05
N THR A 170 13.28 2.81 -5.43
CA THR A 170 13.60 4.25 -5.42
C THR A 170 13.79 4.80 -4.00
N SER A 171 13.14 4.18 -3.00
CA SER A 171 13.35 4.43 -1.58
C SER A 171 14.44 3.53 -1.01
N TYR A 172 14.38 2.22 -1.25
CA TYR A 172 15.35 1.25 -0.73
C TYR A 172 16.78 1.46 -1.23
N SER A 173 16.98 2.16 -2.34
CA SER A 173 18.31 2.60 -2.79
C SER A 173 19.06 3.50 -1.81
N LYS A 174 18.41 3.93 -0.72
CA LYS A 174 19.02 4.69 0.38
C LYS A 174 19.44 3.83 1.57
N LEU A 175 19.08 2.54 1.60
CA LEU A 175 19.43 1.65 2.69
C LEU A 175 20.95 1.42 2.75
N SER A 176 21.49 1.22 3.94
CA SER A 176 22.89 0.82 4.05
C SER A 176 23.09 -0.63 3.56
N HIS A 177 24.31 -0.98 3.14
CA HIS A 177 24.63 -2.37 2.80
C HIS A 177 24.42 -3.31 3.98
N GLY A 178 24.78 -2.88 5.20
CA GLY A 178 24.56 -3.67 6.42
C GLY A 178 23.07 -3.98 6.63
N ASP A 179 22.20 -2.99 6.48
CA ASP A 179 20.76 -3.17 6.65
C ASP A 179 20.15 -4.07 5.56
N VAL A 180 20.58 -3.94 4.30
CA VAL A 180 20.11 -4.83 3.22
C VAL A 180 20.53 -6.28 3.48
N MET A 181 21.74 -6.51 3.99
CA MET A 181 22.20 -7.86 4.35
C MET A 181 21.50 -8.38 5.60
N ALA A 182 21.14 -7.53 6.56
CA ALA A 182 20.33 -7.91 7.71
C ALA A 182 18.92 -8.37 7.26
N ILE A 183 18.25 -7.60 6.41
CA ILE A 183 16.96 -7.99 5.81
C ILE A 183 17.08 -9.36 5.13
N LYS A 184 18.11 -9.55 4.31
CA LYS A 184 18.36 -10.84 3.64
C LYS A 184 18.56 -11.97 4.64
N ALA A 185 19.35 -11.75 5.70
CA ALA A 185 19.60 -12.75 6.73
C ALA A 185 18.32 -13.18 7.45
N TYR A 186 17.41 -12.24 7.73
CA TYR A 186 16.10 -12.56 8.30
C TYR A 186 15.25 -13.37 7.32
N LEU A 187 15.10 -12.93 6.07
CA LEU A 187 14.34 -13.66 5.06
C LEU A 187 14.91 -15.07 4.81
N ASP A 188 16.23 -15.22 4.77
CA ASP A 188 16.91 -16.52 4.61
C ASP A 188 16.68 -17.47 5.79
N SER A 189 16.30 -16.94 6.95
CA SER A 189 16.04 -17.72 8.17
C SER A 189 14.62 -18.29 8.24
N LEU A 190 13.71 -17.88 7.36
CA LEU A 190 12.29 -18.24 7.42
C LEU A 190 12.00 -19.65 6.89
N GLN A 191 10.78 -20.15 7.14
CA GLN A 191 10.30 -21.37 6.49
C GLN A 191 10.11 -21.15 4.98
N PRO A 192 10.61 -22.05 4.11
CA PRO A 192 10.54 -21.87 2.67
C PRO A 192 9.12 -22.14 2.13
N ALA A 193 8.49 -21.14 1.52
CA ALA A 193 7.20 -21.29 0.85
C ALA A 193 7.37 -21.96 -0.52
N GLN A 194 6.51 -22.92 -0.83
CA GLN A 194 6.54 -23.66 -2.11
C GLN A 194 5.52 -23.15 -3.13
N ASN A 195 4.97 -21.96 -2.90
CA ASN A 195 4.01 -21.30 -3.79
C ASN A 195 4.75 -20.80 -5.05
N PRO A 196 4.29 -21.16 -6.26
CA PRO A 196 4.88 -20.64 -7.49
C PRO A 196 4.56 -19.16 -7.68
N ASP A 197 5.55 -18.40 -8.14
CA ASP A 197 5.38 -17.01 -8.53
C ASP A 197 4.32 -16.85 -9.63
N ARG A 198 3.55 -15.77 -9.53
CA ARG A 198 2.61 -15.35 -10.56
C ARG A 198 3.23 -14.27 -11.44
N PRO A 199 3.19 -14.38 -12.78
CA PRO A 199 3.69 -13.34 -13.65
C PRO A 199 2.80 -12.09 -13.58
N SER A 200 3.40 -10.89 -13.54
CA SER A 200 2.67 -9.62 -13.65
C SER A 200 1.85 -9.55 -14.94
N GLN A 201 0.62 -9.07 -14.84
CA GLN A 201 -0.32 -8.90 -15.95
C GLN A 201 -0.46 -7.41 -16.28
N MET A 202 0.58 -6.85 -16.90
CA MET A 202 0.57 -5.46 -17.36
C MET A 202 -0.06 -5.38 -18.74
N ASP A 203 -0.82 -4.31 -18.99
CA ASP A 203 -1.41 -4.04 -20.29
C ASP A 203 -0.36 -3.45 -21.24
N PHE A 204 -0.48 -3.76 -22.53
CA PHE A 204 0.37 -3.15 -23.55
C PHE A 204 0.19 -1.61 -23.57
N PRO A 205 1.27 -0.82 -23.64
CA PRO A 205 2.68 -1.21 -23.86
C PRO A 205 3.53 -1.40 -22.59
N PHE A 206 2.93 -1.42 -21.40
CA PHE A 206 3.64 -1.46 -20.11
C PHE A 206 4.19 -2.85 -19.74
N ASP A 207 3.75 -3.90 -20.43
CA ASP A 207 4.33 -5.24 -20.42
C ASP A 207 5.74 -5.29 -21.04
N VAL A 208 6.06 -4.35 -21.95
CA VAL A 208 7.37 -4.24 -22.58
C VAL A 208 8.37 -3.54 -21.65
N ARG A 209 9.19 -4.35 -20.97
CA ARG A 209 10.20 -3.90 -19.99
C ARG A 209 11.25 -2.91 -20.53
N ALA A 210 11.42 -2.78 -21.84
CA ALA A 210 12.27 -1.75 -22.43
C ALA A 210 11.84 -0.33 -22.03
N GLY A 211 10.53 -0.10 -21.84
CA GLY A 211 10.01 1.17 -21.33
C GLY A 211 10.54 1.50 -19.93
N LEU A 212 10.82 0.50 -19.09
CA LEU A 212 11.38 0.71 -17.76
C LEU A 212 12.83 1.20 -17.79
N LEU A 213 13.61 0.79 -18.80
CA LEU A 213 14.95 1.35 -18.99
C LEU A 213 14.86 2.85 -19.29
N ALA A 214 14.01 3.24 -20.23
CA ALA A 214 13.79 4.65 -20.56
C ALA A 214 13.29 5.44 -19.33
N TRP A 215 12.29 4.92 -18.63
CA TRP A 215 11.75 5.52 -17.41
C TRP A 215 12.85 5.72 -16.36
N ARG A 216 13.66 4.69 -16.11
CA ARG A 216 14.77 4.74 -15.15
C ARG A 216 15.80 5.81 -15.52
N LEU A 217 16.23 5.86 -16.78
CA LEU A 217 17.24 6.82 -17.23
C LEU A 217 16.81 8.28 -16.99
N VAL A 218 15.50 8.54 -16.99
CA VAL A 218 14.94 9.87 -16.76
C VAL A 218 14.66 10.13 -15.27
N PHE A 219 14.08 9.15 -14.56
CA PHE A 219 13.47 9.40 -13.24
C PHE A 219 14.20 8.75 -12.06
N PHE A 220 15.09 7.78 -12.27
CA PHE A 220 15.80 7.10 -11.19
C PHE A 220 17.21 7.65 -10.99
N ASN A 221 17.40 8.39 -9.90
CA ASN A 221 18.70 8.94 -9.49
C ASN A 221 18.96 8.59 -8.01
N PRO A 222 19.50 7.40 -7.71
CA PRO A 222 19.69 6.95 -6.35
C PRO A 222 20.74 7.81 -5.65
N LYS A 223 20.36 8.35 -4.49
CA LYS A 223 21.25 9.14 -3.63
C LYS A 223 21.04 8.71 -2.18
N PRO A 224 22.10 8.56 -1.37
CA PRO A 224 21.96 8.36 0.06
C PRO A 224 21.13 9.47 0.69
N VAL A 225 20.54 9.18 1.86
CA VAL A 225 19.88 10.21 2.68
C VAL A 225 20.85 11.35 2.93
N GLN A 226 20.40 12.57 2.64
CA GLN A 226 21.21 13.78 2.80
C GLN A 226 20.91 14.39 4.17
N TYR A 227 21.85 14.26 5.11
CA TYR A 227 21.74 14.85 6.44
C TYR A 227 22.28 16.28 6.46
N GLN A 228 21.53 17.20 7.05
CA GLN A 228 22.02 18.58 7.20
C GLN A 228 22.88 18.73 8.46
N PRO A 229 23.87 19.66 8.45
CA PRO A 229 24.59 20.05 9.66
C PRO A 229 23.60 20.55 10.73
N GLY A 230 23.79 20.10 11.97
CA GLY A 230 22.95 20.51 13.10
C GLY A 230 21.66 19.70 13.31
N TRP A 231 21.30 18.78 12.41
CA TRP A 231 20.23 17.82 12.71
C TRP A 231 20.62 16.94 13.90
N SER A 232 19.72 16.84 14.88
CA SER A 232 19.85 15.95 16.02
C SER A 232 19.88 14.49 15.56
N PRO A 233 20.38 13.56 16.41
CA PRO A 233 20.32 12.13 16.12
C PRO A 233 18.90 11.65 15.76
N ALA A 234 17.89 12.11 16.51
CA ALA A 234 16.48 11.82 16.26
C ALA A 234 16.02 12.21 14.85
N VAL A 235 16.29 13.46 14.43
CA VAL A 235 15.92 13.95 13.10
C VAL A 235 16.65 13.18 11.99
N ARG A 236 17.91 12.79 12.20
CA ARG A 236 18.67 11.98 11.24
C ARG A 236 18.08 10.58 11.12
N HIS A 237 17.72 9.96 12.24
CA HIS A 237 17.13 8.63 12.23
C HIS A 237 15.73 8.64 11.60
N GLY A 238 14.88 9.60 11.95
CA GLY A 238 13.58 9.80 11.32
C GLY A 238 13.69 10.07 9.81
N ALA A 239 14.69 10.84 9.38
CA ALA A 239 14.97 11.03 7.96
C ALA A 239 15.29 9.71 7.24
N TYR A 240 16.03 8.81 7.90
CA TYR A 240 16.34 7.48 7.37
C TYR A 240 15.09 6.61 7.25
N LEU A 241 14.29 6.53 8.32
CA LEU A 241 13.04 5.77 8.33
C LEU A 241 12.08 6.25 7.24
N VAL A 242 11.77 7.55 7.21
CA VAL A 242 10.82 8.15 6.25
C VAL A 242 11.28 8.03 4.79
N GLN A 243 12.58 8.16 4.51
CA GLN A 243 13.08 8.21 3.13
C GLN A 243 13.52 6.87 2.56
N ALA A 244 13.91 5.92 3.42
CA ALA A 244 14.49 4.65 3.02
C ALA A 244 13.55 3.47 3.31
N LEU A 245 13.07 3.32 4.55
CA LEU A 245 12.32 2.15 5.01
C LEU A 245 10.81 2.30 4.83
N GLU A 246 10.18 3.26 5.51
CA GLU A 246 8.73 3.49 5.47
C GLU A 246 8.24 4.11 4.15
N HIS A 247 9.19 4.51 3.29
CA HIS A 247 8.97 5.02 1.94
C HIS A 247 7.82 6.02 1.79
N CYS A 248 7.53 6.86 2.80
CA CYS A 248 6.31 7.67 2.91
C CYS A 248 6.02 8.54 1.68
N SER A 249 7.07 8.97 0.98
CA SER A 249 6.96 9.71 -0.28
C SER A 249 6.31 8.95 -1.44
N ALA A 250 6.19 7.62 -1.36
CA ALA A 250 5.54 6.80 -2.36
C ALA A 250 4.05 7.14 -2.50
N CYS A 251 3.39 7.49 -1.40
CA CYS A 251 1.99 7.90 -1.36
C CYS A 251 1.85 9.42 -1.18
N HIS A 252 2.66 10.02 -0.31
CA HIS A 252 2.52 11.43 0.08
C HIS A 252 3.23 12.43 -0.86
N THR A 253 3.68 12.02 -2.05
CA THR A 253 4.27 12.93 -3.06
C THR A 253 3.49 12.78 -4.36
N PRO A 254 3.12 13.87 -5.05
CA PRO A 254 2.37 13.77 -6.29
C PRO A 254 3.23 13.09 -7.37
N ARG A 255 2.55 12.46 -8.32
CA ARG A 255 3.17 11.75 -9.43
C ARG A 255 2.81 12.42 -10.74
N ASN A 256 3.80 12.50 -11.63
CA ASN A 256 3.59 13.00 -12.99
C ASN A 256 2.86 11.96 -13.85
N ILE A 257 2.57 12.31 -15.11
CA ILE A 257 1.89 11.42 -16.08
C ILE A 257 2.63 10.09 -16.35
N ALA A 258 3.93 10.01 -16.06
CA ALA A 258 4.72 8.79 -16.17
C ALA A 258 4.77 8.00 -14.85
N MET A 259 3.91 8.34 -13.89
CA MET A 259 3.82 7.77 -12.54
C MET A 259 5.10 7.90 -11.69
N ALA A 260 6.03 8.79 -12.07
CA ALA A 260 7.20 9.11 -11.26
C ALA A 260 6.85 10.18 -10.22
N THR A 261 7.36 10.04 -9.00
CA THR A 261 7.18 11.06 -7.95
C THR A 261 7.84 12.38 -8.36
N GLU A 262 7.24 13.50 -7.96
CA GLU A 262 7.73 14.84 -8.26
C GLU A 262 8.58 15.38 -7.09
N PRO A 263 9.92 15.41 -7.19
CA PRO A 263 10.77 15.76 -6.05
C PRO A 263 10.60 17.19 -5.55
N ALA A 264 10.14 18.11 -6.41
CA ALA A 264 9.85 19.49 -6.02
C ALA A 264 8.69 19.59 -5.00
N HIS A 265 7.76 18.64 -5.08
CA HIS A 265 6.57 18.53 -4.24
C HIS A 265 6.70 17.40 -3.21
N TYR A 266 7.92 17.09 -2.79
CA TYR A 266 8.19 16.04 -1.80
C TYR A 266 7.33 16.23 -0.55
N LEU A 267 6.53 15.20 -0.21
CA LEU A 267 5.58 15.15 0.93
C LEU A 267 4.41 16.15 0.85
N ALA A 268 4.12 16.69 -0.33
CA ALA A 268 3.04 17.65 -0.57
C ALA A 268 1.63 17.02 -0.68
N GLY A 269 1.49 15.71 -0.48
CA GLY A 269 0.27 14.94 -0.70
C GLY A 269 0.19 14.37 -2.12
N GLY A 270 -0.61 13.32 -2.32
CA GLY A 270 -0.66 12.60 -3.60
C GLY A 270 -1.86 11.69 -3.76
N HIS A 271 -2.26 11.47 -5.01
CA HIS A 271 -3.30 10.51 -5.37
C HIS A 271 -2.73 9.09 -5.42
N ILE A 272 -3.35 8.18 -4.66
CA ILE A 272 -3.13 6.74 -4.74
C ILE A 272 -4.10 6.20 -5.80
N VAL A 273 -3.70 6.36 -7.06
CA VAL A 273 -4.58 6.13 -8.22
C VAL A 273 -5.18 4.73 -8.25
N SER A 274 -4.43 3.72 -7.78
CA SER A 274 -4.85 2.33 -7.78
C SER A 274 -5.92 1.97 -6.73
N GLN A 275 -6.05 2.76 -5.67
CA GLN A 275 -6.94 2.44 -4.55
C GLN A 275 -8.02 3.51 -4.34
N SER A 276 -8.10 4.53 -5.22
CA SER A 276 -9.05 5.65 -5.09
C SER A 276 -8.94 6.35 -3.72
N TRP A 277 -7.71 6.60 -3.26
CA TRP A 277 -7.43 7.36 -2.04
C TRP A 277 -6.50 8.55 -2.32
N PHE A 278 -6.56 9.54 -1.44
CA PHE A 278 -5.65 10.68 -1.41
C PHE A 278 -4.84 10.66 -0.12
N ALA A 279 -3.52 10.55 -0.26
CA ALA A 279 -2.59 10.71 0.84
C ALA A 279 -2.38 12.20 1.11
N PRO A 280 -2.64 12.68 2.34
CA PRO A 280 -2.55 14.11 2.66
C PRO A 280 -1.10 14.63 2.60
N ASN A 281 -0.93 15.95 2.65
CA ASN A 281 0.39 16.55 2.79
C ASN A 281 0.92 16.29 4.21
N ILE A 282 2.13 15.75 4.31
CA ILE A 282 2.79 15.43 5.60
C ILE A 282 4.11 16.18 5.78
N SER A 283 4.28 17.29 5.05
CA SER A 283 5.40 18.20 5.26
C SER A 283 5.28 18.97 6.58
N SER A 284 6.34 19.69 6.95
CA SER A 284 6.43 20.60 8.10
C SER A 284 5.57 21.87 7.94
N SER A 285 4.73 21.94 6.90
CA SER A 285 3.75 22.99 6.72
C SER A 285 2.81 23.05 7.91
N LYS A 286 2.80 24.16 8.63
CA LYS A 286 1.84 24.40 9.73
C LYS A 286 0.41 24.59 9.26
N GLN A 287 0.24 24.94 7.99
CA GLN A 287 -1.08 25.12 7.41
C GLN A 287 -1.55 23.83 6.75
N TYR A 288 -0.76 23.25 5.86
CA TYR A 288 -1.23 22.16 5.00
C TYR A 288 -0.68 20.78 5.39
N GLY A 289 0.19 20.68 6.38
CA GLY A 289 0.81 19.42 6.76
C GLY A 289 0.83 19.20 8.26
N VAL A 290 1.71 18.33 8.72
CA VAL A 290 1.78 17.90 10.14
C VAL A 290 2.53 18.89 11.03
N GLY A 291 3.05 19.99 10.48
CA GLY A 291 3.90 20.94 11.23
C GLY A 291 3.18 21.71 12.35
N ALA A 292 1.84 21.72 12.37
CA ALA A 292 1.05 22.31 13.45
C ALA A 292 0.46 21.27 14.41
N TRP A 293 0.66 19.98 14.14
CA TRP A 293 0.21 18.93 15.03
C TRP A 293 1.04 18.96 16.32
N ASP A 294 0.39 18.68 17.43
CA ASP A 294 1.09 18.32 18.64
C ASP A 294 1.83 16.98 18.41
N GLU A 295 3.09 16.91 18.82
CA GLU A 295 3.98 15.77 18.52
C GLU A 295 3.41 14.47 19.11
N ALA A 296 2.92 14.50 20.36
CA ALA A 296 2.32 13.32 20.99
C ALA A 296 1.10 12.84 20.21
N SER A 297 0.26 13.76 19.73
CA SER A 297 -0.91 13.43 18.91
C SER A 297 -0.52 12.81 17.55
N LEU A 298 0.56 13.27 16.91
CA LEU A 298 1.07 12.68 15.68
C LEU A 298 1.67 11.29 15.93
N VAL A 299 2.39 11.10 17.03
CA VAL A 299 2.95 9.79 17.41
C VAL A 299 1.83 8.80 17.69
N THR A 300 0.80 9.19 18.45
CA THR A 300 -0.39 8.34 18.68
C THR A 300 -1.10 8.02 17.37
N TYR A 301 -1.20 8.95 16.42
CA TYR A 301 -1.76 8.66 15.09
C TYR A 301 -0.95 7.61 14.32
N LEU A 302 0.38 7.71 14.36
CA LEU A 302 1.27 6.83 13.61
C LEU A 302 1.48 5.47 14.28
N HIS A 303 1.42 5.38 15.61
CA HIS A 303 1.74 4.16 16.36
C HIS A 303 0.50 3.46 16.93
N ASP A 304 -0.53 4.20 17.34
CA ASP A 304 -1.67 3.68 18.12
C ASP A 304 -3.01 3.82 17.37
N ASP A 305 -2.98 3.95 16.03
CA ASP A 305 -4.15 4.22 15.16
C ASP A 305 -4.85 5.57 15.38
N GLY A 306 -4.30 6.44 16.21
CA GLY A 306 -4.83 7.78 16.50
C GLY A 306 -5.79 7.85 17.67
N ASP A 307 -6.62 8.90 17.69
CA ASP A 307 -7.66 9.11 18.70
C ASP A 307 -8.95 9.45 17.98
N LEU A 308 -10.04 8.78 18.33
CA LEU A 308 -11.39 9.00 17.80
C LEU A 308 -11.95 10.42 18.04
N GLN A 309 -11.24 11.25 18.82
CA GLN A 309 -11.52 12.68 19.00
C GLN A 309 -10.69 13.60 18.10
N LYS A 310 -9.53 13.15 17.60
CA LYS A 310 -8.58 13.97 16.84
C LYS A 310 -8.32 13.47 15.41
N GLY A 311 -8.80 12.27 15.11
CA GLY A 311 -8.59 11.57 13.84
C GLY A 311 -7.87 10.24 14.06
N ALA A 312 -8.32 9.23 13.32
CA ALA A 312 -7.73 7.90 13.27
C ALA A 312 -7.22 7.58 11.87
N ALA A 313 -6.25 6.69 11.75
CA ALA A 313 -5.81 6.20 10.45
C ALA A 313 -6.95 5.42 9.76
N PHE A 314 -7.07 5.57 8.44
CA PHE A 314 -8.08 4.88 7.65
C PHE A 314 -7.56 4.55 6.25
N GLY A 315 -8.25 3.63 5.57
CA GLY A 315 -7.88 3.18 4.24
C GLY A 315 -6.44 2.65 4.22
N PRO A 316 -5.64 2.98 3.19
CA PRO A 316 -4.28 2.43 3.04
C PRO A 316 -3.32 2.86 4.15
N MET A 317 -3.57 4.01 4.80
CA MET A 317 -2.74 4.43 5.92
C MET A 317 -2.94 3.54 7.14
N LYS A 318 -4.13 2.92 7.29
CA LYS A 318 -4.40 1.98 8.39
C LYS A 318 -3.55 0.72 8.27
N GLU A 319 -3.42 0.16 7.07
CA GLU A 319 -2.53 -0.98 6.81
C GLU A 319 -1.08 -0.65 7.18
N VAL A 320 -0.61 0.55 6.82
CA VAL A 320 0.73 1.02 7.20
C VAL A 320 0.91 1.11 8.72
N VAL A 321 -0.12 1.55 9.46
CA VAL A 321 -0.07 1.59 10.93
C VAL A 321 -0.07 0.17 11.52
N ASP A 322 -1.00 -0.70 11.10
CA ASP A 322 -1.19 -2.05 11.66
C ASP A 322 -0.02 -3.00 11.38
N ASP A 323 0.54 -2.93 10.17
CA ASP A 323 1.53 -3.89 9.70
C ASP A 323 2.98 -3.38 9.81
N SER A 324 3.19 -2.07 9.95
CA SER A 324 4.52 -1.45 10.16
C SER A 324 4.61 -0.59 11.42
N LEU A 325 4.03 0.62 11.41
CA LEU A 325 4.41 1.68 12.36
C LEU A 325 4.07 1.37 13.82
N SER A 326 2.92 0.73 14.09
CA SER A 326 2.52 0.29 15.44
C SER A 326 3.43 -0.79 16.04
N ARG A 327 4.28 -1.39 15.20
CA ARG A 327 5.19 -2.47 15.58
C ARG A 327 6.60 -1.97 15.83
N LEU A 328 6.88 -0.72 15.46
CA LEU A 328 8.17 -0.10 15.72
C LEU A 328 8.26 0.31 17.19
N PRO A 329 9.48 0.42 17.75
CA PRO A 329 9.65 1.13 19.00
C PRO A 329 9.04 2.54 18.90
N VAL A 330 8.29 2.96 19.92
CA VAL A 330 7.70 4.32 19.97
C VAL A 330 8.75 5.41 19.71
N GLY A 331 10.01 5.22 20.15
CA GLY A 331 11.11 6.15 19.89
C GLY A 331 11.40 6.36 18.40
N ASP A 332 11.23 5.34 17.57
CA ASP A 332 11.44 5.44 16.12
C ASP A 332 10.30 6.22 15.46
N VAL A 333 9.06 6.04 15.95
CA VAL A 333 7.91 6.84 15.50
C VAL A 333 8.02 8.30 15.95
N GLN A 334 8.57 8.55 17.14
CA GLN A 334 8.94 9.91 17.59
C GLN A 334 9.99 10.53 16.66
N ASP A 335 11.02 9.77 16.27
CA ASP A 335 12.04 10.25 15.32
C ASP A 335 11.42 10.59 13.95
N ILE A 336 10.50 9.75 13.45
CA ILE A 336 9.70 10.01 12.24
C ILE A 336 8.94 11.34 12.38
N ALA A 337 8.19 11.52 13.47
CA ALA A 337 7.44 12.73 13.76
C ALA A 337 8.36 13.97 13.79
N ALA A 338 9.48 13.88 14.51
CA ALA A 338 10.47 14.95 14.61
C ALA A 338 11.02 15.35 13.24
N TYR A 339 11.35 14.38 12.36
CA TYR A 339 11.80 14.68 11.00
C TYR A 339 10.71 15.35 10.16
N LEU A 340 9.49 14.79 10.15
CA LEU A 340 8.37 15.34 9.36
C LEU A 340 8.04 16.78 9.76
N GLN A 341 8.01 17.06 11.07
CA GLN A 341 7.61 18.37 11.60
C GLN A 341 8.70 19.43 11.52
N THR A 342 9.99 19.06 11.53
CA THR A 342 11.08 20.05 11.68
C THR A 342 12.03 20.15 10.49
N ALA A 343 12.21 19.08 9.73
CA ALA A 343 13.30 18.98 8.75
C ALA A 343 12.84 18.89 7.29
N THR A 344 11.57 18.57 7.05
CA THR A 344 11.00 18.62 5.70
C THR A 344 10.74 20.05 5.26
N LYS A 345 10.68 20.31 3.95
CA LYS A 345 10.33 21.64 3.43
C LYS A 345 8.82 21.83 3.51
N PRO A 346 8.31 22.94 4.07
CA PRO A 346 6.87 23.24 4.07
C PRO A 346 6.34 23.29 2.63
N GLN A 347 5.39 22.42 2.32
CA GLN A 347 4.73 22.40 1.01
C GLN A 347 3.41 23.17 1.06
N ARG A 348 3.15 23.92 0.00
CA ARG A 348 1.89 24.63 -0.23
C ARG A 348 1.17 23.97 -1.40
N THR A 349 0.30 23.02 -1.08
CA THR A 349 -0.61 22.40 -2.06
C THR A 349 -2.01 22.83 -1.68
N PRO A 350 -2.43 24.06 -2.05
CA PRO A 350 -3.80 24.46 -1.80
C PRO A 350 -4.73 23.51 -2.57
N PRO A 351 -5.82 23.03 -1.95
CA PRO A 351 -6.82 22.27 -2.67
C PRO A 351 -7.38 23.12 -3.83
N PRO A 352 -7.86 22.48 -4.91
CA PRO A 352 -8.60 23.20 -5.94
C PRO A 352 -9.78 23.94 -5.30
N PRO A 353 -10.10 25.17 -5.75
CA PRO A 353 -11.21 25.91 -5.16
C PRO A 353 -12.53 25.15 -5.26
N ALA A 354 -13.36 25.28 -4.23
CA ALA A 354 -14.73 24.79 -4.21
C ALA A 354 -15.55 25.51 -5.28
N ASP A 355 -16.25 24.74 -6.13
CA ASP A 355 -17.13 25.28 -7.17
C ASP A 355 -18.60 25.35 -6.71
N HIS A 356 -18.90 25.00 -5.44
CA HIS A 356 -20.23 24.90 -4.85
C HIS A 356 -21.20 24.03 -5.66
N ALA A 357 -20.68 22.96 -6.26
CA ALA A 357 -21.39 22.18 -7.28
C ALA A 357 -22.60 21.37 -6.74
N ALA A 358 -22.64 21.07 -5.43
CA ALA A 358 -23.71 20.27 -4.82
C ALA A 358 -24.51 21.07 -3.76
N SER A 359 -25.82 20.81 -3.66
CA SER A 359 -26.74 21.53 -2.77
C SER A 359 -26.43 21.29 -1.28
N PRO A 360 -26.09 22.35 -0.50
CA PRO A 360 -25.84 22.21 0.94
C PRO A 360 -27.05 21.65 1.72
N LYS A 361 -28.27 22.03 1.32
CA LYS A 361 -29.52 21.53 1.93
C LYS A 361 -29.72 20.04 1.68
N LEU A 362 -29.38 19.56 0.48
CA LEU A 362 -29.45 18.13 0.18
C LEU A 362 -28.45 17.35 1.03
N GLY A 363 -27.22 17.85 1.12
CA GLY A 363 -26.17 17.21 1.94
C GLY A 363 -26.58 17.10 3.41
N GLN A 364 -27.11 18.19 3.98
CA GLN A 364 -27.64 18.19 5.34
C GLN A 364 -28.79 17.20 5.53
N ALA A 365 -29.73 17.12 4.59
CA ALA A 365 -30.85 16.19 4.66
C ALA A 365 -30.39 14.73 4.60
N VAL A 366 -29.47 14.40 3.68
CA VAL A 366 -28.87 13.06 3.60
C VAL A 366 -28.12 12.72 4.89
N TYR A 367 -27.31 13.64 5.42
CA TYR A 367 -26.59 13.44 6.67
C TYR A 367 -27.55 13.11 7.83
N ALA A 368 -28.61 13.90 7.99
CA ALA A 368 -29.60 13.69 9.03
C ALA A 368 -30.33 12.34 8.90
N SER A 369 -30.60 11.89 7.67
CA SER A 369 -31.30 10.63 7.42
C SER A 369 -30.43 9.38 7.58
N TYR A 370 -29.16 9.42 7.16
CA TYR A 370 -28.33 8.23 7.01
C TYR A 370 -27.11 8.19 7.94
N CYS A 371 -26.57 9.34 8.34
CA CYS A 371 -25.26 9.41 9.00
C CYS A 371 -25.37 9.78 10.50
N ALA A 372 -26.26 10.71 10.83
CA ALA A 372 -26.36 11.33 12.15
C ALA A 372 -26.73 10.35 13.30
N ARG A 373 -27.24 9.15 12.99
CA ARG A 373 -27.53 8.13 14.00
C ARG A 373 -26.28 7.58 14.67
N CYS A 374 -25.17 7.54 13.94
CA CYS A 374 -23.89 7.03 14.42
C CYS A 374 -22.89 8.16 14.66
N HIS A 375 -22.82 9.13 13.75
CA HIS A 375 -21.88 10.26 13.84
C HIS A 375 -22.42 11.46 14.64
N GLU A 376 -23.62 11.33 15.21
CA GLU A 376 -24.38 12.38 15.87
C GLU A 376 -24.73 13.58 14.97
N ALA A 377 -25.70 14.40 15.38
CA ALA A 377 -26.06 15.62 14.65
C ALA A 377 -24.92 16.65 14.61
N SER A 378 -24.07 16.65 15.63
CA SER A 378 -22.90 17.50 15.79
C SER A 378 -21.67 17.00 15.05
N GLY A 379 -21.71 15.81 14.43
CA GLY A 379 -20.55 15.20 13.80
C GLY A 379 -19.47 14.72 14.78
N GLN A 380 -19.71 14.75 16.09
CA GLN A 380 -18.70 14.37 17.08
C GLN A 380 -18.53 12.85 17.22
N GLY A 381 -19.46 12.07 16.67
CA GLY A 381 -19.45 10.62 16.79
C GLY A 381 -19.65 10.14 18.23
N VAL A 382 -19.35 8.87 18.46
CA VAL A 382 -19.44 8.24 19.78
C VAL A 382 -18.06 7.72 20.14
N ALA A 383 -17.51 8.19 21.25
CA ALA A 383 -16.18 7.80 21.71
C ALA A 383 -16.02 6.28 21.74
N ARG A 384 -14.90 5.78 21.21
CA ARG A 384 -14.56 4.35 21.10
C ARG A 384 -15.46 3.52 20.19
N ASN A 385 -16.32 4.14 19.39
CA ASN A 385 -17.16 3.40 18.45
C ASN A 385 -17.29 4.08 17.08
N PHE A 386 -17.81 5.31 17.02
CA PHE A 386 -18.00 6.06 15.78
C PHE A 386 -17.08 7.28 15.76
N PRO A 387 -16.16 7.41 14.79
CA PRO A 387 -15.18 8.48 14.78
C PRO A 387 -15.82 9.86 14.58
N ASN A 388 -15.14 10.90 15.08
CA ASN A 388 -15.53 12.28 14.86
C ASN A 388 -15.35 12.67 13.37
N LEU A 389 -16.40 13.27 12.82
CA LEU A 389 -16.37 13.94 11.52
C LEU A 389 -16.10 15.44 11.68
N ALA A 390 -16.62 16.02 12.75
CA ALA A 390 -16.36 17.40 13.13
C ALA A 390 -14.91 17.57 13.60
N HIS A 391 -14.28 18.70 13.24
CA HIS A 391 -12.92 19.04 13.65
C HIS A 391 -11.84 18.01 13.22
N ASN A 392 -12.14 17.16 12.22
CA ASN A 392 -11.23 16.13 11.73
C ASN A 392 -10.53 16.57 10.44
N GLN A 393 -9.26 16.99 10.55
CA GLN A 393 -8.46 17.50 9.43
C GLN A 393 -8.40 16.55 8.23
N ALA A 394 -8.37 15.25 8.48
CA ALA A 394 -8.25 14.24 7.44
C ALA A 394 -9.47 14.18 6.49
N LEU A 395 -10.63 14.71 6.92
CA LEU A 395 -11.86 14.69 6.12
C LEU A 395 -12.02 15.91 5.23
N TRP A 396 -11.59 17.09 5.70
CA TRP A 396 -11.77 18.34 4.97
C TRP A 396 -10.56 18.73 4.12
N GLU A 397 -9.34 18.32 4.45
CA GLU A 397 -8.16 18.65 3.66
C GLU A 397 -8.10 17.93 2.29
N GLY A 398 -7.59 18.62 1.25
CA GLY A 398 -7.34 18.01 -0.06
C GLY A 398 -8.59 17.75 -0.89
N GLN A 399 -8.55 16.69 -1.71
CA GLN A 399 -9.65 16.28 -2.58
C GLN A 399 -10.73 15.50 -1.81
N PRO A 400 -12.00 15.54 -2.27
CA PRO A 400 -13.11 14.90 -1.55
C PRO A 400 -13.10 13.36 -1.64
N ILE A 401 -12.19 12.78 -2.40
CA ILE A 401 -12.14 11.35 -2.73
C ILE A 401 -12.15 10.45 -1.49
N ASN A 402 -11.42 10.78 -0.41
CA ASN A 402 -11.39 9.95 0.79
C ASN A 402 -12.78 9.78 1.41
N VAL A 403 -13.52 10.88 1.54
CA VAL A 403 -14.89 10.86 2.09
C VAL A 403 -15.83 10.14 1.12
N VAL A 404 -15.69 10.34 -0.19
CA VAL A 404 -16.50 9.63 -1.16
C VAL A 404 -16.24 8.12 -1.12
N SER A 405 -14.99 7.69 -1.06
CA SER A 405 -14.61 6.28 -0.95
C SER A 405 -15.21 5.63 0.29
N MET A 406 -15.13 6.30 1.45
CA MET A 406 -15.75 5.81 2.69
C MET A 406 -17.28 5.72 2.60
N VAL A 407 -17.95 6.70 1.97
CA VAL A 407 -19.42 6.66 1.81
C VAL A 407 -19.85 5.60 0.79
N LEU A 408 -19.07 5.41 -0.29
CA LEU A 408 -19.37 4.40 -1.31
C LEU A 408 -19.21 2.98 -0.78
N GLY A 409 -18.05 2.66 -0.20
CA GLY A 409 -17.67 1.31 0.22
C GLY A 409 -18.04 0.97 1.66
N GLY A 410 -18.32 1.96 2.51
CA GLY A 410 -18.42 1.73 3.95
C GLY A 410 -17.06 1.39 4.55
N PHE A 411 -17.05 0.90 5.79
CA PHE A 411 -15.85 0.34 6.41
C PHE A 411 -16.19 -0.69 7.48
N GLN A 412 -15.32 -1.67 7.67
CA GLN A 412 -15.39 -2.61 8.78
C GLN A 412 -14.63 -2.09 9.99
N PRO A 413 -15.07 -2.44 11.21
CA PRO A 413 -14.38 -2.02 12.41
C PRO A 413 -13.01 -2.70 12.49
N TRP A 414 -11.98 -1.90 12.79
CA TRP A 414 -10.61 -2.39 12.91
C TRP A 414 -10.29 -2.87 14.33
N HIS A 415 -11.12 -2.50 15.31
CA HIS A 415 -11.04 -2.98 16.69
C HIS A 415 -12.37 -3.62 17.14
N PRO A 416 -12.35 -4.60 18.06
CA PRO A 416 -13.55 -5.32 18.50
C PRO A 416 -14.63 -4.43 19.16
N ASP A 417 -14.26 -3.25 19.65
CA ASP A 417 -15.15 -2.28 20.29
C ASP A 417 -15.79 -1.30 19.30
N GLN A 418 -15.41 -1.34 18.03
CA GLN A 418 -15.96 -0.50 16.97
C GLN A 418 -17.06 -1.21 16.18
N SER A 419 -17.96 -0.41 15.60
CA SER A 419 -19.03 -0.88 14.72
C SER A 419 -18.69 -0.54 13.27
N SER A 420 -19.17 -1.37 12.33
CA SER A 420 -19.02 -1.11 10.91
C SER A 420 -19.80 0.14 10.46
N MET A 421 -19.25 0.85 9.49
CA MET A 421 -19.99 1.83 8.70
C MET A 421 -20.59 1.14 7.47
N PRO A 422 -21.91 1.20 7.28
CA PRO A 422 -22.55 0.65 6.10
C PRO A 422 -22.04 1.29 4.80
N ALA A 423 -21.97 0.49 3.74
CA ALA A 423 -21.77 0.98 2.38
C ALA A 423 -23.05 1.67 1.87
N PHE A 424 -22.95 2.92 1.41
CA PHE A 424 -24.09 3.66 0.86
C PHE A 424 -24.07 3.77 -0.67
N GLY A 425 -23.09 3.18 -1.36
CA GLY A 425 -22.96 3.24 -2.81
C GLY A 425 -24.19 2.75 -3.58
N GLN A 426 -24.89 1.74 -3.04
CA GLN A 426 -26.11 1.18 -3.64
C GLN A 426 -27.40 1.88 -3.17
N THR A 427 -27.36 2.57 -2.02
CA THR A 427 -28.53 3.22 -1.42
C THR A 427 -28.69 4.67 -1.88
N LEU A 428 -27.58 5.39 -2.03
CA LEU A 428 -27.56 6.81 -2.37
C LEU A 428 -27.16 7.01 -3.82
N THR A 429 -27.80 7.98 -4.48
CA THR A 429 -27.42 8.44 -5.82
C THR A 429 -26.08 9.19 -5.79
N ASN A 430 -25.40 9.28 -6.94
CA ASN A 430 -24.16 10.05 -7.08
C ASN A 430 -24.30 11.50 -6.59
N THR A 431 -25.45 12.14 -6.87
CA THR A 431 -25.77 13.49 -6.42
C THR A 431 -25.92 13.59 -4.91
N GLN A 432 -26.55 12.59 -4.27
CA GLN A 432 -26.71 12.56 -2.81
C GLN A 432 -25.36 12.35 -2.11
N ILE A 433 -24.51 11.46 -2.63
CA ILE A 433 -23.17 11.22 -2.07
C ILE A 433 -22.28 12.46 -2.22
N ALA A 434 -22.29 13.11 -3.39
CA ALA A 434 -21.57 14.37 -3.59
C ALA A 434 -22.03 15.43 -2.58
N ALA A 435 -23.35 15.58 -2.41
CA ALA A 435 -23.92 16.57 -1.50
C ALA A 435 -23.57 16.29 -0.02
N VAL A 436 -23.70 15.04 0.45
CA VAL A 436 -23.38 14.70 1.85
C VAL A 436 -21.88 14.81 2.12
N THR A 437 -21.04 14.48 1.15
CA THR A 437 -19.58 14.66 1.24
C THR A 437 -19.23 16.14 1.45
N ASN A 438 -19.81 17.02 0.64
CA ASN A 438 -19.55 18.46 0.77
C ASN A 438 -20.10 19.03 2.07
N TYR A 439 -21.24 18.51 2.55
CA TYR A 439 -21.78 18.87 3.86
C TYR A 439 -20.83 18.45 5.00
N ILE A 440 -20.37 17.19 5.04
CA ILE A 440 -19.42 16.68 6.06
C ILE A 440 -18.16 17.55 6.11
N ARG A 441 -17.66 17.96 4.94
CA ARG A 441 -16.43 18.76 4.82
C ARG A 441 -16.58 20.21 5.27
N SER A 442 -17.81 20.74 5.37
CA SER A 442 -18.06 22.18 5.61
C SER A 442 -18.92 22.49 6.84
N ALA A 443 -19.66 21.53 7.40
CA ALA A 443 -20.70 21.78 8.39
C ALA A 443 -20.19 22.29 9.75
N TRP A 444 -18.94 22.00 10.13
CA TRP A 444 -18.44 22.22 11.50
C TRP A 444 -17.31 23.25 11.63
N GLY A 445 -17.25 24.21 10.71
CA GLY A 445 -16.68 25.55 10.98
C GLY A 445 -15.16 25.69 11.15
N ASP A 446 -14.39 24.62 10.96
CA ASP A 446 -12.95 24.62 11.25
C ASP A 446 -12.03 24.98 10.09
N GLN A 447 -12.57 25.36 8.94
CA GLN A 447 -11.72 25.71 7.81
C GLN A 447 -11.06 27.07 8.07
N PRO A 448 -9.72 27.16 8.21
CA PRO A 448 -9.04 28.43 8.27
C PRO A 448 -9.39 29.25 7.03
N GLU A 449 -9.66 30.54 7.20
CA GLU A 449 -9.99 31.45 6.10
C GLU A 449 -9.03 31.24 4.91
N GLY A 450 -9.61 30.97 3.73
CA GLY A 450 -8.85 30.72 2.50
C GLY A 450 -8.59 29.24 2.13
N ARG A 451 -9.09 28.26 2.90
CA ARG A 451 -9.20 26.88 2.43
C ARG A 451 -10.48 26.70 1.62
N ASN A 452 -10.42 26.91 0.32
CA ASN A 452 -11.48 26.46 -0.59
C ASN A 452 -11.21 24.98 -0.90
N ASN A 453 -11.77 24.08 -0.10
CA ASN A 453 -11.62 22.64 -0.33
C ASN A 453 -12.46 22.21 -1.53
N ALA A 454 -11.88 21.43 -2.45
CA ALA A 454 -12.61 20.97 -3.63
C ALA A 454 -13.90 20.24 -3.23
N ASP A 455 -14.99 20.59 -3.91
CA ASP A 455 -16.28 19.96 -3.77
C ASP A 455 -16.31 18.65 -4.57
N ALA A 456 -16.95 17.63 -4.01
CA ALA A 456 -17.35 16.45 -4.76
C ALA A 456 -18.45 16.84 -5.75
N THR A 457 -18.34 16.32 -6.97
CA THR A 457 -19.37 16.39 -8.00
C THR A 457 -20.01 15.01 -8.22
N ALA A 458 -21.25 15.00 -8.72
CA ALA A 458 -21.91 13.74 -9.07
C ALA A 458 -21.16 12.96 -10.17
N ALA A 459 -20.44 13.66 -11.06
CA ALA A 459 -19.64 13.03 -12.11
C ALA A 459 -18.40 12.33 -11.54
N GLU A 460 -17.70 12.95 -10.59
CA GLU A 460 -16.59 12.32 -9.88
C GLU A 460 -17.06 11.11 -9.06
N VAL A 461 -18.17 11.24 -8.33
CA VAL A 461 -18.77 10.09 -7.62
C VAL A 461 -19.14 8.97 -8.58
N ALA A 462 -19.68 9.29 -9.76
CA ALA A 462 -20.00 8.29 -10.78
C ALA A 462 -18.74 7.57 -11.31
N ALA A 463 -17.68 8.33 -11.56
CA ALA A 463 -16.39 7.79 -11.99
C ALA A 463 -15.81 6.88 -10.90
N TRP A 464 -15.80 7.32 -9.64
CA TRP A 464 -15.28 6.52 -8.53
C TRP A 464 -16.15 5.32 -8.20
N ARG A 465 -17.47 5.41 -8.35
CA ARG A 465 -18.37 4.25 -8.21
C ARG A 465 -18.11 3.21 -9.30
N ALA A 466 -17.70 3.64 -10.49
CA ALA A 466 -17.28 2.70 -11.54
C ALA A 466 -15.90 2.07 -11.26
N THR A 467 -15.10 2.67 -10.36
CA THR A 467 -13.76 2.19 -9.98
C THR A 467 -13.64 1.61 -8.58
N SER A 468 -14.66 1.72 -7.74
CA SER A 468 -14.67 1.14 -6.40
C SER A 468 -14.85 -0.37 -6.50
N ASP A 469 -14.04 -1.11 -5.74
CA ASP A 469 -14.16 -2.56 -5.64
C ASP A 469 -15.58 -2.94 -5.17
N ASP A 470 -16.14 -3.98 -5.79
CA ASP A 470 -17.37 -4.58 -5.29
C ASP A 470 -16.97 -5.42 -4.07
N GLU A 471 -17.01 -4.80 -2.89
CA GLU A 471 -16.91 -5.52 -1.62
C GLU A 471 -18.28 -6.13 -1.30
N ILE A 472 -18.37 -7.45 -1.36
CA ILE A 472 -19.53 -8.19 -0.88
C ILE A 472 -19.22 -8.64 0.54
N GLY A 473 -19.77 -7.94 1.54
CA GLY A 473 -19.79 -8.42 2.91
C GLY A 473 -20.62 -9.69 3.00
N LEU A 474 -20.05 -10.78 3.51
CA LEU A 474 -20.74 -12.08 3.61
C LEU A 474 -21.50 -12.25 4.94
N ASP A 475 -21.51 -11.24 5.81
CA ASP A 475 -22.06 -11.29 7.17
C ASP A 475 -23.32 -10.42 7.32
N ASP A 476 -24.47 -10.98 6.96
CA ASP A 476 -25.80 -10.42 7.30
C ASP A 476 -26.71 -11.43 8.03
N GLY A 477 -26.17 -12.58 8.43
CA GLY A 477 -26.93 -13.67 9.04
C GLY A 477 -27.78 -14.51 8.07
N THR A 478 -27.71 -14.29 6.75
CA THR A 478 -28.45 -15.05 5.73
C THR A 478 -27.56 -15.89 4.81
N THR A 479 -26.25 -15.65 4.79
CA THR A 479 -25.28 -16.41 3.99
C THR A 479 -25.06 -17.82 4.54
N LYS A 480 -25.32 -18.83 3.72
CA LYS A 480 -25.15 -20.27 4.06
C LYS A 480 -24.16 -20.91 3.09
N ALA A 481 -23.18 -21.68 3.57
CA ALA A 481 -22.39 -22.60 2.74
C ALA A 481 -22.29 -23.98 3.37
N SER A 482 -22.64 -25.00 2.59
CA SER A 482 -22.46 -26.41 2.95
C SER A 482 -21.11 -26.93 2.47
N LEU A 483 -20.34 -27.61 3.33
CA LEU A 483 -19.11 -28.32 2.97
C LEU A 483 -19.36 -29.83 2.99
N VAL A 484 -19.32 -30.51 1.84
CA VAL A 484 -19.55 -31.97 1.78
C VAL A 484 -18.23 -32.74 1.67
N GLN A 485 -17.78 -33.38 2.76
CA GLN A 485 -16.72 -34.39 2.67
C GLN A 485 -17.21 -35.62 1.88
N SER A 486 -16.30 -36.35 1.24
CA SER A 486 -16.59 -37.60 0.51
C SER A 486 -17.28 -38.69 1.36
N SER A 487 -17.26 -38.55 2.69
CA SER A 487 -17.95 -39.39 3.68
C SER A 487 -19.41 -38.98 3.95
N GLY A 488 -19.86 -37.81 3.46
CA GLY A 488 -21.22 -37.29 3.58
C GLY A 488 -21.62 -36.75 4.96
N ARG A 489 -20.68 -36.46 5.88
CA ARG A 489 -20.99 -36.29 7.31
C ARG A 489 -20.95 -34.88 7.91
N SER A 490 -20.54 -33.85 7.19
CA SER A 490 -20.44 -32.49 7.76
C SER A 490 -21.22 -31.49 6.93
N LYS A 491 -21.83 -30.50 7.58
CA LYS A 491 -22.51 -29.36 6.95
C LYS A 491 -22.23 -28.13 7.81
N LEU A 492 -21.64 -27.09 7.21
CA LEU A 492 -21.47 -25.80 7.85
C LEU A 492 -22.69 -24.94 7.49
N GLU A 493 -23.12 -24.05 8.37
CA GLU A 493 -24.35 -23.27 8.14
C GLU A 493 -24.17 -21.76 8.33
N GLN A 494 -22.98 -21.29 8.74
CA GLN A 494 -22.66 -19.86 8.86
C GLN A 494 -21.26 -19.57 8.28
N ILE A 495 -21.18 -18.51 7.48
CA ILE A 495 -19.94 -17.95 6.92
C ILE A 495 -19.82 -16.51 7.43
N ALA A 496 -18.61 -16.10 7.79
CA ALA A 496 -18.29 -14.69 8.01
C ALA A 496 -17.04 -14.32 7.19
N GLY A 497 -17.04 -13.17 6.51
CA GLY A 497 -15.89 -12.75 5.73
C GLY A 497 -16.21 -11.70 4.67
N HIS A 498 -15.20 -11.38 3.86
CA HIS A 498 -15.28 -10.36 2.81
C HIS A 498 -14.89 -10.97 1.46
N LEU A 499 -15.74 -10.76 0.47
CA LEU A 499 -15.39 -11.08 -0.90
C LEU A 499 -15.09 -9.77 -1.63
N THR A 500 -13.83 -9.55 -1.98
CA THR A 500 -13.40 -8.35 -2.68
C THR A 500 -13.13 -8.67 -4.14
N PHE A 501 -14.03 -8.22 -5.01
CA PHE A 501 -13.74 -8.21 -6.44
C PHE A 501 -12.96 -6.93 -6.76
N SER A 502 -11.65 -7.09 -7.02
CA SER A 502 -10.86 -6.00 -7.61
C SER A 502 -11.56 -5.48 -8.87
N HIS A 503 -11.46 -4.19 -9.15
CA HIS A 503 -11.97 -3.43 -10.30
C HIS A 503 -12.04 -4.13 -11.70
N ASN A 504 -11.36 -5.25 -11.92
CA ASN A 504 -11.63 -6.16 -13.02
C ASN A 504 -11.84 -7.61 -12.51
N ARG A 505 -12.76 -8.35 -13.12
CA ARG A 505 -13.03 -9.78 -12.80
C ARG A 505 -11.82 -10.71 -13.08
N ARG A 506 -10.59 -10.20 -13.28
CA ARG A 506 -9.37 -11.00 -13.53
C ARG A 506 -8.54 -11.22 -12.27
N ASN A 507 -8.63 -10.34 -11.26
CA ASN A 507 -7.73 -10.35 -10.09
C ASN A 507 -8.42 -10.49 -8.73
N CYS A 508 -9.70 -10.87 -8.71
CA CYS A 508 -10.54 -11.06 -7.52
C CYS A 508 -9.76 -11.71 -6.38
N MET A 509 -9.88 -11.20 -5.15
CA MET A 509 -9.27 -11.80 -3.97
C MET A 509 -10.40 -12.16 -3.02
N ILE A 510 -10.50 -13.44 -2.68
CA ILE A 510 -11.44 -13.91 -1.66
C ILE A 510 -10.71 -13.84 -0.30
N ASP A 511 -11.42 -13.48 0.77
CA ASP A 511 -11.04 -13.84 2.15
C ASP A 511 -12.33 -14.19 2.94
N ALA A 512 -12.63 -15.48 3.01
CA ALA A 512 -13.77 -15.99 3.79
C ALA A 512 -13.26 -16.77 5.01
N ARG A 513 -14.00 -16.75 6.13
CA ARG A 513 -13.79 -17.61 7.30
C ARG A 513 -15.08 -18.38 7.61
N PHE A 514 -14.95 -19.64 7.99
CA PHE A 514 -16.10 -20.52 8.25
C PHE A 514 -16.10 -20.91 9.72
N LEU A 515 -17.23 -20.73 10.41
CA LEU A 515 -17.40 -21.05 11.83
C LEU A 515 -18.55 -22.07 12.02
N PRO A 516 -18.41 -23.07 12.91
CA PRO A 516 -19.45 -24.08 13.15
C PRO A 516 -20.57 -23.56 14.07
N VAL A 517 -21.79 -24.09 13.89
CA VAL A 517 -22.99 -23.75 14.69
C VAL A 517 -23.15 -24.63 15.95
N GLU A 518 -22.30 -25.63 16.16
CA GLU A 518 -22.40 -26.48 17.36
C GLU A 518 -21.44 -26.02 18.47
N SER A 519 -22.01 -25.57 19.59
CA SER A 519 -21.26 -25.27 20.81
C SER A 519 -20.48 -26.51 21.28
N GLY A 520 -19.16 -26.46 21.13
CA GLY A 520 -18.26 -27.53 21.57
C GLY A 520 -17.52 -28.27 20.45
N ALA A 521 -17.79 -27.99 19.18
CA ALA A 521 -16.98 -28.51 18.08
C ALA A 521 -15.82 -27.55 17.74
N SER A 522 -14.58 -28.02 17.88
CA SER A 522 -13.41 -27.37 17.28
C SER A 522 -13.51 -27.52 15.76
N ALA A 523 -14.07 -26.54 15.05
CA ALA A 523 -14.01 -26.54 13.59
C ALA A 523 -13.08 -25.46 13.07
N THR A 524 -12.42 -25.82 11.97
CA THR A 524 -11.28 -25.14 11.38
C THR A 524 -11.70 -23.97 10.49
N PRO A 525 -11.04 -22.80 10.59
CA PRO A 525 -11.18 -21.73 9.61
C PRO A 525 -10.75 -22.21 8.21
N ILE A 526 -11.63 -22.12 7.22
CA ILE A 526 -11.26 -22.28 5.82
C ILE A 526 -10.99 -20.88 5.27
N HIS A 527 -9.80 -20.62 4.76
CA HIS A 527 -9.49 -19.38 4.04
C HIS A 527 -9.43 -19.66 2.54
N LEU A 528 -10.16 -18.88 1.76
CA LEU A 528 -10.14 -18.94 0.29
C LEU A 528 -9.35 -17.73 -0.18
N ALA A 529 -8.22 -17.88 -0.85
CA ALA A 529 -7.50 -16.76 -1.48
C ALA A 529 -7.08 -17.16 -2.90
N GLY A 530 -7.41 -16.39 -3.91
CA GLY A 530 -7.13 -16.79 -5.29
C GLY A 530 -7.69 -15.84 -6.30
N ALA A 531 -7.03 -15.73 -7.45
CA ALA A 531 -7.44 -14.83 -8.52
C ALA A 531 -8.22 -15.55 -9.61
N CYS A 532 -8.92 -14.78 -10.44
CA CYS A 532 -9.55 -15.38 -11.60
C CYS A 532 -8.52 -15.96 -12.57
N ALA A 533 -8.90 -17.08 -13.18
CA ALA A 533 -8.21 -17.66 -14.32
C ALA A 533 -8.24 -16.70 -15.50
N ASP A 534 -7.39 -16.98 -16.50
CA ASP A 534 -7.26 -16.18 -17.73
C ASP A 534 -8.58 -16.02 -18.52
N ASP A 535 -9.61 -16.82 -18.22
CA ASP A 535 -10.94 -16.79 -18.85
C ASP A 535 -12.01 -16.01 -18.06
N GLY A 536 -11.70 -15.53 -16.85
CA GLY A 536 -12.64 -14.82 -15.97
C GLY A 536 -13.85 -15.64 -15.50
N GLN A 537 -13.86 -16.95 -15.74
CA GLN A 537 -14.94 -17.88 -15.39
C GLN A 537 -14.55 -18.86 -14.28
N HIS A 538 -13.27 -18.90 -13.92
CA HIS A 538 -12.76 -19.74 -12.86
C HIS A 538 -11.93 -18.90 -11.89
N ILE A 539 -11.82 -19.31 -10.63
CA ILE A 539 -10.84 -18.81 -9.68
C ILE A 539 -9.73 -19.85 -9.55
N ILE A 540 -8.51 -19.48 -9.91
CA ILE A 540 -7.29 -20.25 -9.63
C ILE A 540 -6.68 -19.68 -8.37
N GLY A 541 -6.74 -20.49 -7.32
CA GLY A 541 -6.42 -20.03 -5.99
C GLY A 541 -5.78 -21.09 -5.12
N ASP A 542 -5.49 -20.64 -3.92
CA ASP A 542 -4.94 -21.38 -2.81
C ASP A 542 -6.05 -21.37 -1.72
N VAL A 543 -6.56 -22.55 -1.34
CA VAL A 543 -7.44 -22.69 -0.16
C VAL A 543 -6.59 -23.17 1.00
N THR A 544 -6.60 -22.44 2.10
CA THR A 544 -5.95 -22.89 3.34
C THR A 544 -6.98 -23.62 4.21
N LEU A 545 -6.75 -24.92 4.42
CA LEU A 545 -7.49 -25.81 5.32
C LEU A 545 -6.51 -26.32 6.38
N ASP A 546 -6.80 -26.15 7.67
CA ASP A 546 -5.95 -26.66 8.77
C ASP A 546 -4.48 -26.19 8.69
N GLY A 547 -4.26 -24.96 8.20
CA GLY A 547 -2.91 -24.42 8.00
C GLY A 547 -2.15 -25.03 6.80
N GLN A 548 -2.79 -25.87 6.00
CA GLN A 548 -2.26 -26.40 4.75
C GLN A 548 -2.93 -25.74 3.54
N THR A 549 -2.11 -25.21 2.66
CA THR A 549 -2.56 -24.53 1.44
C THR A 549 -2.68 -25.51 0.29
N HIS A 550 -3.88 -25.60 -0.30
CA HIS A 550 -4.20 -26.47 -1.42
C HIS A 550 -4.50 -25.64 -2.66
N LYS A 551 -3.92 -26.03 -3.81
CA LYS A 551 -4.31 -25.44 -5.10
C LYS A 551 -5.68 -25.91 -5.50
N VAL A 552 -6.55 -24.96 -5.82
CA VAL A 552 -7.88 -25.24 -6.34
C VAL A 552 -8.08 -24.47 -7.63
N THR A 553 -8.79 -25.12 -8.55
CA THR A 553 -9.45 -24.44 -9.67
C THR A 553 -10.93 -24.49 -9.36
N LEU A 554 -11.52 -23.33 -9.10
CA LEU A 554 -12.93 -23.17 -8.76
C LEU A 554 -13.66 -22.67 -9.99
N GLY A 555 -14.77 -23.28 -10.37
CA GLY A 555 -15.64 -22.72 -11.41
C GLY A 555 -16.58 -21.68 -10.82
N LEU A 556 -16.58 -20.45 -11.33
CA LEU A 556 -17.62 -19.45 -11.07
C LEU A 556 -18.88 -19.84 -11.87
N GLN A 557 -19.49 -20.96 -11.49
CA GLN A 557 -20.76 -21.37 -12.09
C GLN A 557 -21.93 -20.73 -11.34
N ASP A 558 -22.83 -20.18 -12.16
CA ASP A 558 -24.10 -19.56 -11.84
C ASP A 558 -24.08 -18.21 -11.11
N ILE A 559 -25.01 -17.37 -11.58
CA ILE A 559 -25.57 -16.14 -10.99
C ILE A 559 -24.93 -14.82 -11.46
N LEU A 560 -25.09 -14.53 -12.76
CA LEU A 560 -25.19 -13.16 -13.28
C LEU A 560 -26.67 -12.81 -13.52
N ASN A 561 -27.15 -11.74 -12.90
CA ASN A 561 -28.36 -11.04 -13.34
C ASN A 561 -27.95 -9.64 -13.83
N GLY A 562 -27.56 -9.54 -15.10
CA GLY A 562 -26.93 -8.33 -15.64
C GLY A 562 -25.47 -8.16 -15.16
N PRO A 563 -25.05 -6.99 -14.65
CA PRO A 563 -23.67 -6.75 -14.23
C PRO A 563 -23.31 -7.33 -12.84
N HIS A 564 -24.28 -7.81 -12.08
CA HIS A 564 -24.13 -8.19 -10.67
C HIS A 564 -23.86 -9.68 -10.46
N VAL A 565 -23.05 -10.01 -9.45
CA VAL A 565 -22.80 -11.37 -8.95
C VAL A 565 -23.81 -11.67 -7.84
N ALA A 566 -24.63 -12.73 -7.95
CA ALA A 566 -25.57 -13.11 -6.88
C ALA A 566 -25.28 -14.47 -6.21
N GLY A 567 -24.12 -15.06 -6.51
CA GLY A 567 -23.52 -16.13 -5.72
C GLY A 567 -22.23 -16.67 -6.34
N VAL A 568 -21.57 -17.57 -5.62
CA VAL A 568 -20.38 -18.31 -6.07
C VAL A 568 -20.56 -19.79 -5.73
N ALA A 569 -20.47 -20.66 -6.72
CA ALA A 569 -20.23 -22.08 -6.50
C ALA A 569 -18.73 -22.35 -6.40
N ILE A 570 -18.32 -23.14 -5.43
CA ILE A 570 -16.94 -23.54 -5.16
C ILE A 570 -16.92 -25.05 -5.30
N ASN A 571 -16.47 -25.54 -6.45
CA ASN A 571 -16.39 -26.96 -6.74
C ASN A 571 -14.97 -27.31 -7.17
N GLY A 572 -14.34 -28.28 -6.50
CA GLY A 572 -13.01 -28.74 -6.91
C GLY A 572 -12.41 -29.80 -5.99
N PRO A 573 -11.49 -30.64 -6.50
CA PRO A 573 -10.74 -31.57 -5.65
C PRO A 573 -9.83 -30.78 -4.70
N ILE A 574 -9.83 -31.17 -3.43
CA ILE A 574 -8.81 -30.82 -2.43
C ILE A 574 -8.00 -32.09 -2.13
N ALA A 575 -6.86 -31.97 -1.44
CA ALA A 575 -5.95 -33.10 -1.22
C ALA A 575 -6.65 -34.34 -0.59
N ASP A 576 -5.98 -35.49 -0.67
CA ASP A 576 -6.44 -36.76 -0.09
C ASP A 576 -7.77 -37.29 -0.65
N GLY A 577 -8.11 -36.95 -1.90
CA GLY A 577 -9.30 -37.46 -2.59
C GLY A 577 -10.61 -36.87 -2.08
N THR A 578 -10.55 -35.75 -1.35
CA THR A 578 -11.73 -35.01 -0.88
C THR A 578 -12.12 -33.98 -1.95
N THR A 579 -13.41 -33.74 -2.14
CA THR A 579 -13.90 -32.70 -3.05
C THR A 579 -14.56 -31.60 -2.25
N LEU A 580 -14.12 -30.36 -2.44
CA LEU A 580 -14.79 -29.17 -1.93
C LEU A 580 -15.99 -28.89 -2.84
N ASN A 581 -17.20 -28.97 -2.30
CA ASN A 581 -18.42 -28.47 -2.93
C ASN A 581 -19.08 -27.52 -1.93
N ALA A 582 -19.02 -26.22 -2.20
CA ALA A 582 -19.69 -25.19 -1.42
C ALA A 582 -20.46 -24.25 -2.37
N HIS A 583 -21.65 -23.84 -1.97
CA HIS A 583 -22.42 -22.83 -2.66
C HIS A 583 -22.58 -21.65 -1.72
N ILE A 584 -22.16 -20.47 -2.16
CA ILE A 584 -22.32 -19.22 -1.44
C ILE A 584 -23.35 -18.42 -2.23
N ALA A 585 -24.56 -18.29 -1.70
CA ALA A 585 -25.55 -17.39 -2.27
C ALA A 585 -25.34 -15.98 -1.67
N PHE A 586 -25.31 -14.95 -2.51
CA PHE A 586 -25.30 -13.56 -2.04
C PHE A 586 -26.74 -13.09 -1.96
N VAL A 587 -27.25 -12.90 -0.75
CA VAL A 587 -28.52 -12.21 -0.55
C VAL A 587 -28.19 -10.73 -0.49
N THR A 588 -28.77 -9.94 -1.38
CA THR A 588 -28.75 -8.48 -1.24
C THR A 588 -30.19 -8.04 -0.99
N PRO A 589 -30.44 -6.89 -0.34
CA PRO A 589 -31.82 -6.48 -0.02
C PRO A 589 -32.76 -6.34 -1.24
N ASN A 590 -32.23 -6.41 -2.47
CA ASN A 590 -32.99 -6.37 -3.72
C ASN A 590 -32.95 -7.68 -4.54
N TYR A 591 -32.32 -8.77 -4.06
CA TYR A 591 -32.29 -10.08 -4.73
C TYR A 591 -32.26 -11.25 -3.75
#